data_AF-A0A914RUB8-F1
#
_entry.id   AF-A0A914RUB8-F1
#
_cell.length_a   1.000
_cell.length_b   1.000
_cell.length_c   1.000
_cell.angle_alpha   90.00
_cell.angle_beta   90.00
_cell.angle_gamma   90.00
#
_symmetry.space_group_name_H-M   'P 1'
#
loop_
_entity.id
_entity.type
_entity.pdbx_description
1 polymer ?
#
loop_
_entity_poly.entity_id
_entity_poly.type
_entity_poly.pdbx_seq_one_letter_code
_entity_poly.pdbx_strand_id
1 'polypeptide(L)'
;MLQGSSSSAGMMASEPHREKPDVMRRMKVIVWNGLNKPAIRDETPRTMSRVLLEPTEAALKAIEAHNERSLGENSALHIGVACANSGCDKVYQGEQSNFEKCIYHPGTAVFHEGMKYWSCCEKKTSDFGAFLEQRGCTTGTHCWSK
;
A
#
# COMPACT_ATOMS: atom_id res chain seq x y z
N MET A 1 -58.45 5.54 44.91
CA MET A 1 -59.17 6.05 43.73
C MET A 1 -58.13 6.35 42.65
N LEU A 2 -58.08 5.50 41.63
CA LEU A 2 -58.28 5.86 40.20
C LEU A 2 -57.05 6.57 39.61
N GLN A 3 -56.12 5.82 38.98
CA GLN A 3 -56.10 5.55 37.53
C GLN A 3 -56.20 6.81 36.66
N GLY A 4 -55.19 7.01 35.81
CA GLY A 4 -55.14 8.13 34.86
C GLY A 4 -53.96 8.00 33.89
N SER A 5 -53.90 6.88 33.19
CA SER A 5 -53.08 6.65 32.00
C SER A 5 -53.32 7.72 30.93
N SER A 6 -52.26 8.27 30.35
CA SER A 6 -52.31 8.96 29.05
C SER A 6 -51.08 8.61 28.22
N SER A 7 -51.11 7.40 27.65
CA SER A 7 -50.25 7.02 26.53
C SER A 7 -50.80 7.72 25.28
N SER A 8 -50.11 8.77 24.84
CA SER A 8 -50.35 9.40 23.55
C SER A 8 -49.89 8.43 22.45
N ALA A 9 -50.86 7.80 21.78
CA ALA A 9 -50.64 6.99 20.60
C ALA A 9 -50.36 7.94 19.41
N GLY A 10 -49.09 8.02 19.00
CA GLY A 10 -48.69 8.70 17.78
C GLY A 10 -49.27 8.00 16.56
N MET A 11 -50.10 8.74 15.81
CA MET A 11 -50.72 8.32 14.56
C MET A 11 -49.62 8.14 13.49
N MET A 12 -49.31 6.91 13.11
CA MET A 12 -48.46 6.63 11.96
C MET A 12 -49.28 6.80 10.68
N ALA A 13 -49.12 7.93 10.00
CA ALA A 13 -49.59 8.11 8.64
C ALA A 13 -48.71 7.27 7.71
N SER A 14 -49.29 6.23 7.11
CA SER A 14 -48.66 5.38 6.10
C SER A 14 -48.49 6.13 4.78
N GLU A 15 -47.23 6.36 4.39
CA GLU A 15 -46.89 6.92 3.08
C GLU A 15 -47.29 5.96 1.94
N PRO A 16 -47.88 6.45 0.83
CA PRO A 16 -48.26 5.59 -0.29
C PRO A 16 -47.02 5.12 -1.06
N HIS A 17 -46.84 3.79 -1.07
CA HIS A 17 -45.76 3.14 -1.79
C HIS A 17 -45.96 3.33 -3.30
N ARG A 18 -45.14 4.21 -3.89
CA ARG A 18 -45.09 4.40 -5.35
C ARG A 18 -44.41 3.18 -5.98
N GLU A 19 -45.20 2.24 -6.50
CA GLU A 19 -44.70 1.12 -7.30
C GLU A 19 -43.93 1.66 -8.51
N LYS A 20 -42.64 1.36 -8.60
CA LYS A 20 -41.82 1.65 -9.76
C LYS A 20 -42.03 0.51 -10.76
N PRO A 21 -42.32 0.78 -12.05
CA PRO A 21 -42.46 -0.29 -13.03
C PRO A 21 -41.13 -1.03 -13.18
N ASP A 22 -41.15 -2.34 -12.96
CA ASP A 22 -40.04 -3.26 -13.19
C ASP A 22 -39.76 -3.35 -14.69
N VAL A 23 -38.99 -2.39 -15.19
CA VAL A 23 -38.41 -2.48 -16.53
C VAL A 23 -37.25 -3.44 -16.42
N MET A 24 -37.55 -4.74 -16.53
CA MET A 24 -36.60 -5.81 -16.73
C MET A 24 -35.85 -5.56 -18.05
N ARG A 25 -34.86 -4.68 -18.00
CA ARG A 25 -33.92 -4.43 -19.07
C ARG A 25 -33.13 -5.71 -19.22
N ARG A 26 -33.49 -6.55 -20.21
CA ARG A 26 -32.72 -7.74 -20.57
C ARG A 26 -31.26 -7.32 -20.66
N MET A 27 -30.45 -7.76 -19.68
CA MET A 27 -29.02 -7.64 -19.78
C MET A 27 -28.64 -8.39 -21.04
N LYS A 28 -28.21 -7.66 -22.06
CA LYS A 28 -27.64 -8.26 -23.26
C LYS A 28 -26.29 -8.82 -22.82
N VAL A 29 -26.28 -10.07 -22.37
CA VAL A 29 -25.05 -10.79 -22.04
C VAL A 29 -24.26 -10.89 -23.33
N ILE A 30 -23.17 -10.12 -23.41
CA ILE A 30 -22.24 -10.18 -24.52
C ILE A 30 -21.44 -11.46 -24.31
N VAL A 31 -21.84 -12.55 -24.94
CA VAL A 31 -21.11 -13.81 -24.88
C VAL A 31 -19.91 -13.70 -25.83
N TRP A 32 -18.72 -13.52 -25.26
CA TRP A 32 -17.48 -13.41 -26.00
C TRP A 32 -16.94 -14.78 -26.42
N ASN A 33 -17.61 -15.38 -27.41
CA ASN A 33 -17.21 -16.66 -27.99
C ASN A 33 -15.99 -16.49 -28.89
N GLY A 34 -14.79 -16.44 -28.31
CA GLY A 34 -13.55 -16.39 -29.09
C GLY A 34 -12.28 -16.07 -28.31
N LEU A 35 -12.36 -15.37 -27.17
CA LEU A 35 -11.18 -14.94 -26.41
C LEU A 35 -10.81 -15.80 -25.21
N ASN A 36 -11.57 -16.86 -24.93
CA ASN A 36 -11.18 -17.87 -23.95
C ASN A 36 -10.20 -18.91 -24.54
N LYS A 37 -9.84 -18.80 -25.82
CA LYS A 37 -8.78 -19.63 -26.41
C LYS A 37 -7.44 -18.98 -26.09
N PRO A 38 -6.52 -19.67 -25.39
CA PRO A 38 -5.18 -19.13 -25.19
C PRO A 38 -4.53 -18.91 -26.56
N ALA A 39 -3.83 -17.77 -26.71
CA ALA A 39 -3.02 -17.53 -27.89
C ALA A 39 -2.01 -18.68 -28.06
N ILE A 40 -1.79 -19.12 -29.31
CA ILE A 40 -0.78 -20.13 -29.61
C ILE A 40 0.57 -19.59 -29.12
N ARG A 41 1.17 -20.29 -28.15
CA ARG A 41 2.48 -19.95 -27.64
C ARG A 41 3.49 -20.54 -28.61
N ASP A 42 4.38 -19.69 -29.11
CA ASP A 42 5.58 -20.17 -29.79
C ASP A 42 6.52 -20.76 -28.73
N GLU A 43 6.65 -22.09 -28.74
CA GLU A 43 7.47 -22.85 -27.79
C GLU A 43 8.93 -22.99 -28.25
N THR A 44 9.32 -22.34 -29.36
CA THR A 44 10.70 -22.36 -29.80
C THR A 44 11.62 -21.76 -28.73
N PRO A 45 12.78 -22.39 -28.46
CA PRO A 45 13.75 -21.87 -27.51
C PRO A 45 14.20 -20.48 -27.96
N ARG A 46 13.88 -19.45 -27.17
CA ARG A 46 14.36 -18.10 -27.44
C ARG A 46 15.79 -17.97 -26.97
N THR A 47 16.69 -17.67 -27.90
CA THR A 47 18.06 -17.29 -27.55
C THR A 47 18.06 -15.84 -27.07
N MET A 48 18.43 -15.63 -25.81
CA MET A 48 18.61 -14.27 -25.28
C MET A 48 19.89 -13.67 -25.88
N SER A 49 19.74 -12.67 -26.74
CA SER A 49 20.86 -11.91 -27.28
C SER A 49 21.17 -10.71 -26.40
N ARG A 50 22.45 -10.43 -26.16
CA ARG A 50 22.87 -9.21 -25.47
C ARG A 50 22.64 -8.01 -26.39
N VAL A 51 21.73 -7.12 -26.01
CA VAL A 51 21.56 -5.83 -26.67
C VAL A 51 22.67 -4.91 -26.18
N LEU A 52 23.48 -4.40 -27.10
CA LEU A 52 24.44 -3.33 -26.80
C LEU A 52 23.68 -2.01 -26.87
N LEU A 53 23.56 -1.37 -25.71
CA LEU A 53 22.95 -0.05 -25.57
C LEU A 53 24.07 0.94 -25.31
N GLU A 54 24.29 1.86 -26.24
CA GLU A 54 25.19 2.98 -26.02
C GLU A 54 24.37 4.17 -25.48
N PRO A 55 24.80 4.82 -24.39
CA PRO A 55 24.13 6.00 -23.89
C PRO A 55 24.21 7.12 -24.92
N THR A 56 23.09 7.80 -25.16
CA THR A 56 23.09 9.01 -25.98
C THR A 56 23.74 10.16 -25.22
N GLU A 57 24.31 11.12 -25.93
CA GLU A 57 24.86 12.35 -25.33
C GLU A 57 23.83 13.08 -24.47
N ALA A 58 22.55 13.08 -24.90
CA ALA A 58 21.44 13.62 -24.12
C ALA A 58 21.22 12.86 -22.80
N ALA A 59 21.35 11.53 -22.80
CA ALA A 59 21.25 10.72 -21.59
C ALA A 59 22.42 11.00 -20.63
N LEU A 60 23.65 11.11 -21.15
CA LEU A 60 24.83 11.46 -20.36
C LEU A 60 24.66 12.84 -19.70
N LYS A 61 24.25 13.85 -20.47
CA LYS A 61 24.01 15.20 -19.94
C LYS A 61 22.88 15.25 -18.91
N ALA A 62 21.83 14.44 -19.07
CA ALA A 62 20.75 14.33 -18.10
C ALA A 62 21.23 13.68 -16.78
N ILE A 63 22.13 12.69 -16.85
CA ILE A 63 22.74 12.06 -15.67
C ILE A 63 23.62 13.08 -14.93
N GLU A 64 24.46 13.81 -15.65
CA GLU A 64 25.32 14.85 -15.08
C GLU A 64 24.50 15.93 -14.37
N ALA A 65 23.46 16.47 -15.02
CA ALA A 65 22.59 17.48 -14.42
C ALA A 65 21.84 16.97 -13.16
N HIS A 66 21.45 15.68 -13.14
CA HIS A 66 20.85 15.07 -11.95
C HIS A 66 21.85 14.93 -10.80
N ASN A 67 23.09 14.55 -11.12
CA ASN A 67 24.17 14.42 -10.13
C ASN A 67 24.53 15.78 -9.53
N GLU A 68 24.66 16.82 -10.36
CA GLU A 68 24.92 18.20 -9.90
C GLU A 68 23.80 18.70 -8.98
N ARG A 69 22.53 18.41 -9.32
CA ARG A 69 21.38 18.74 -8.46
C ARG A 69 21.43 18.00 -7.12
N SER A 70 21.75 16.70 -7.14
CA SER A 70 21.84 15.89 -5.91
C SER A 70 23.02 16.30 -5.02
N LEU A 71 24.12 16.78 -5.60
CA LEU A 71 25.28 17.29 -4.84
C LEU A 71 25.03 18.68 -4.24
N GLY A 72 24.23 19.53 -4.90
CA GLY A 72 23.80 20.83 -4.35
C GLY A 72 22.80 20.74 -3.20
N GLU A 73 22.26 19.55 -2.95
CA GLU A 73 21.22 19.26 -1.96
C GLU A 73 21.70 18.27 -0.87
N ASN A 74 23.02 18.11 -0.74
CA ASN A 74 23.65 17.20 0.21
C ASN A 74 24.54 17.95 1.20
N SER A 75 24.07 18.07 2.46
CA SER A 75 24.95 17.97 3.65
C SER A 75 24.22 18.07 4.98
N ALA A 76 22.91 18.35 5.02
CA ALA A 76 22.17 18.34 6.29
C ALA A 76 20.87 17.55 6.16
N LEU A 77 20.75 16.44 6.89
CA LEU A 77 19.47 15.80 7.18
C LEU A 77 18.56 16.86 7.80
N HIS A 78 17.41 17.12 7.18
CA HIS A 78 16.46 18.07 7.74
C HIS A 78 15.84 17.48 9.00
N ILE A 79 15.70 18.31 10.04
CA ILE A 79 14.93 17.95 11.22
C ILE A 79 13.51 17.62 10.78
N GLY A 80 12.99 16.45 11.16
CA GLY A 80 11.68 15.96 10.72
C GLY A 80 11.71 14.78 9.75
N VAL A 81 12.88 14.31 9.31
CA VAL A 81 12.99 13.11 8.45
C VAL A 81 12.65 11.85 9.26
N ALA A 82 11.68 11.05 8.79
CA ALA A 82 11.32 9.79 9.42
C ALA A 82 12.34 8.68 9.10
N CYS A 83 12.49 7.71 10.01
CA CYS A 83 13.32 6.54 9.78
C CYS A 83 12.72 5.70 8.64
N ALA A 84 13.55 5.33 7.66
CA ALA A 84 13.13 4.50 6.53
C ALA A 84 13.03 3.00 6.85
N ASN A 85 13.52 2.59 8.03
CA ASN A 85 13.44 1.19 8.44
C ASN A 85 12.00 0.80 8.80
N SER A 86 11.53 -0.32 8.24
CA SER A 86 10.18 -0.85 8.45
C SER A 86 9.84 -1.05 9.93
N GLY A 87 8.73 -0.47 10.39
CA GLY A 87 8.27 -0.58 11.78
C GLY A 87 9.00 0.31 12.78
N CYS A 88 9.77 1.31 12.30
CA CYS A 88 10.38 2.32 13.14
C CYS A 88 9.71 3.69 12.92
N ASP A 89 9.05 4.21 13.97
CA ASP A 89 8.32 5.49 13.89
C ASP A 89 9.14 6.69 14.39
N LYS A 90 10.47 6.55 14.47
CA LYS A 90 11.32 7.63 14.95
C LYS A 90 11.53 8.69 13.87
N VAL A 91 11.64 9.93 14.33
CA VAL A 91 11.88 11.10 13.49
C VAL A 91 13.21 11.73 13.90
N TYR A 92 14.01 12.12 12.91
CA TYR A 92 15.29 12.76 13.09
C TYR A 92 15.13 14.15 13.73
N GLN A 93 15.65 14.32 14.95
CA GLN A 93 15.62 15.57 15.72
C GLN A 93 16.99 16.25 15.83
N GLY A 94 18.00 15.69 15.15
CA GLY A 94 19.39 16.12 15.21
C GLY A 94 20.32 14.95 15.49
N GLU A 95 21.59 15.25 15.77
CA GLU A 95 22.65 14.25 15.88
C GLU A 95 22.41 13.22 17.01
N GLN A 96 21.69 13.62 18.06
CA GLN A 96 21.30 12.73 19.16
C GLN A 96 20.46 11.54 18.68
N SER A 97 19.59 11.75 17.68
CA SER A 97 18.75 10.69 17.11
C SER A 97 19.56 9.58 16.43
N ASN A 98 20.80 9.85 15.99
CA ASN A 98 21.67 8.85 15.38
C ASN A 98 22.16 7.79 16.39
N PHE A 99 22.31 8.17 17.66
CA PHE A 99 22.79 7.28 18.72
C PHE A 99 21.67 6.45 19.34
N GLU A 100 20.41 6.77 19.03
CA GLU A 100 19.28 5.98 19.49
C GLU A 100 19.23 4.62 18.79
N LYS A 101 18.75 3.61 19.51
CA LYS A 101 18.59 2.27 18.96
C LYS A 101 17.36 2.23 18.07
N CYS A 102 17.54 1.84 16.81
CA CYS A 102 16.44 1.58 15.88
C CYS A 102 15.95 0.14 16.07
N ILE A 103 14.67 -0.04 16.41
CA ILE A 103 14.03 -1.35 16.46
C ILE A 103 13.15 -1.46 15.22
N TYR A 104 13.42 -2.42 14.35
CA TYR A 104 12.79 -2.52 13.03
C TYR A 104 12.69 -3.95 12.52
N HIS A 105 12.01 -4.13 11.39
CA HIS A 105 11.92 -5.39 10.65
C HIS A 105 12.86 -5.34 9.43
N PRO A 106 13.94 -6.16 9.38
CA PRO A 106 14.81 -6.23 8.20
C PRO A 106 14.21 -7.02 7.03
N GLY A 107 13.10 -7.73 7.29
CA GLY A 107 12.38 -8.50 6.28
C GLY A 107 11.34 -7.66 5.54
N THR A 108 10.61 -8.33 4.66
CA THR A 108 9.54 -7.78 3.83
C THR A 108 8.17 -8.12 4.41
N ALA A 109 7.18 -7.27 4.16
CA ALA A 109 5.79 -7.56 4.48
C ALA A 109 5.26 -8.68 3.57
N VAL A 110 4.65 -9.70 4.17
CA VAL A 110 4.08 -10.86 3.49
C VAL A 110 2.58 -10.93 3.78
N PHE A 111 1.79 -11.05 2.72
CA PHE A 111 0.34 -11.18 2.77
C PHE A 111 -0.07 -12.46 2.04
N HIS A 112 -0.43 -13.51 2.77
CA HIS A 112 -0.78 -14.82 2.20
C HIS A 112 -1.92 -15.45 3.01
N GLU A 113 -2.94 -15.99 2.32
CA GLU A 113 -4.09 -16.68 2.94
C GLU A 113 -4.80 -15.87 4.05
N GLY A 114 -4.89 -14.55 3.87
CA GLY A 114 -5.51 -13.65 4.86
C GLY A 114 -4.62 -13.33 6.08
N MET A 115 -3.44 -13.91 6.15
CA MET A 115 -2.43 -13.64 7.18
C MET A 115 -1.43 -12.58 6.71
N LYS A 116 -0.99 -11.75 7.65
CA LYS A 116 -0.06 -10.63 7.45
C LYS A 116 1.09 -10.78 8.43
N TYR A 117 2.32 -10.74 7.94
CA TYR A 117 3.52 -10.89 8.76
C TYR A 117 4.76 -10.32 8.08
N TRP A 118 5.85 -10.20 8.83
CA TRP A 118 7.15 -9.81 8.31
C TRP A 118 8.02 -11.05 8.11
N SER A 119 8.66 -11.22 6.96
CA SER A 119 9.47 -12.41 6.67
C SER A 119 10.67 -12.62 7.60
N CYS A 120 11.07 -11.60 8.36
CA CYS A 120 12.14 -11.68 9.36
C CYS A 120 11.71 -12.25 10.71
N CYS A 121 10.42 -12.46 10.97
CA CYS A 121 9.94 -12.99 12.25
C CYS A 121 8.62 -13.77 12.10
N GLU A 122 8.27 -14.59 13.08
CA GLU A 122 7.13 -15.51 12.98
C GLU A 122 5.80 -14.93 13.49
N LYS A 123 5.77 -13.63 13.82
CA LYS A 123 4.55 -12.96 14.31
C LYS A 123 3.58 -12.76 13.15
N LYS A 124 2.44 -13.47 13.18
CA LYS A 124 1.38 -13.41 12.16
C LYS A 124 0.10 -12.85 12.75
N THR A 125 -0.60 -12.05 11.97
CA THR A 125 -1.92 -11.51 12.34
C THR A 125 -2.85 -11.50 11.14
N SER A 126 -4.15 -11.66 11.37
CA SER A 126 -5.18 -11.47 10.33
C SER A 126 -5.62 -10.01 10.23
N ASP A 127 -5.48 -9.22 11.30
CA ASP A 127 -5.85 -7.82 11.33
C ASP A 127 -4.75 -6.91 10.75
N PHE A 128 -5.13 -5.91 9.95
CA PHE A 128 -4.17 -4.99 9.33
C PHE A 128 -3.62 -3.96 10.31
N GLY A 129 -4.44 -3.46 11.26
CA GLY A 129 -3.98 -2.52 12.27
C GLY A 129 -2.90 -3.13 13.15
N ALA A 130 -3.16 -4.33 13.67
CA ALA A 130 -2.20 -5.09 14.46
C ALA A 130 -0.90 -5.41 13.71
N PHE A 131 -0.94 -5.51 12.37
CA PHE A 131 0.26 -5.72 11.55
C PHE A 131 1.14 -4.46 11.50
N LEU A 132 0.54 -3.27 11.37
CA LEU A 132 1.26 -1.99 11.36
C LEU A 132 1.85 -1.65 12.73
N GLU A 133 1.14 -1.97 13.81
CA GLU A 133 1.58 -1.75 15.18
C GLU A 133 2.62 -2.77 15.67
N GLN A 134 2.93 -3.78 14.84
CA GLN A 134 3.85 -4.83 15.22
C GLN A 134 5.27 -4.26 15.42
N ARG A 135 5.77 -4.33 16.67
CA ARG A 135 7.15 -3.94 16.98
C ARG A 135 8.17 -4.75 16.18
N GLY A 136 9.15 -4.02 15.64
CA GLY A 136 10.36 -4.54 15.02
C GLY A 136 11.03 -5.66 15.82
N CYS A 137 11.62 -6.61 15.11
CA CYS A 137 12.26 -7.79 15.70
C CYS A 137 13.78 -7.67 15.86
N THR A 138 14.40 -6.67 15.23
CA THR A 138 15.85 -6.50 15.18
C THR A 138 16.23 -5.10 15.65
N THR A 139 17.38 -4.98 16.32
CA THR A 139 17.94 -3.70 16.73
C THR A 139 19.13 -3.34 15.85
N GLY A 140 19.22 -2.08 15.43
CA GLY A 140 20.35 -1.55 14.66
C GLY A 140 20.37 -0.03 14.67
N THR A 141 21.00 0.56 13.65
CA THR A 141 21.06 2.01 13.45
C THR A 141 19.86 2.51 12.65
N HIS A 142 19.49 3.76 12.85
CA HIS A 142 18.46 4.40 12.05
C HIS A 142 18.94 4.65 10.61
N CYS A 143 18.02 4.48 9.66
CA CYS A 143 18.25 4.85 8.26
C CYS A 143 17.48 6.14 7.97
N TRP A 144 18.21 7.26 7.91
CA TRP A 144 17.66 8.55 7.54
C TRP A 144 17.91 8.77 6.04
N SER A 145 17.10 8.13 5.19
CA SER A 145 17.17 8.39 3.74
C SER A 145 16.40 9.66 3.40
N LYS A 146 16.93 10.44 2.46
CA LYS A 146 16.24 11.57 1.82
C LYS A 146 15.35 11.10 0.68
#